data_AF-A0A7Y0G649-F1
#
_entry.id   AF-A0A7Y0G649-F1
#
_cell.length_a   1.000
_cell.length_b   1.000
_cell.length_c   1.000
_cell.angle_alpha   90.00
_cell.angle_beta   90.00
_cell.angle_gamma   90.00
#
_symmetry.space_group_name_H-M   'P 1'
#
loop_
_entity.id
_entity.type
_entity.pdbx_description
1 polymer ?
#
loop_
_entity_poly.entity_id
_entity_poly.type
_entity_poly.pdbx_seq_one_letter_code
_entity_poly.pdbx_strand_id
1 'polypeptide(L)'
;MTNAESLNFMVVIAAAIATILAALAAFRSARSADLALQALIEEQFRTGRRDVATLVSACSYEFNRIRFLAHTLNVIDRANAMFAGGFGGSRHKLAEDGVLKRVSTAKEIFQAVSPFRDNPNVINELVQWDIDRLQVTLTIRLSDLRVIADELDRDSSSREAQLLQHRERAIMGGAK
;
A
#
# COMPACT_ATOMS: atom_id res chain seq x y z
N MET A 1 -2.08 -31.80 -73.98
CA MET A 1 -1.72 -30.84 -72.92
C MET A 1 -0.32 -30.36 -73.20
N THR A 2 -0.15 -29.07 -73.43
CA THR A 2 1.18 -28.50 -73.67
C THR A 2 1.92 -28.34 -72.33
N ASN A 3 3.25 -28.35 -72.35
CA ASN A 3 4.07 -28.18 -71.14
C ASN A 3 3.76 -26.88 -70.36
N ALA A 4 3.14 -25.89 -71.00
CA ALA A 4 2.72 -24.65 -70.37
C ALA A 4 1.43 -24.79 -69.53
N GLU A 5 0.49 -25.64 -69.96
CA GLU A 5 -0.77 -25.87 -69.24
C GLU A 5 -0.56 -26.69 -67.96
N SER A 6 0.34 -27.69 -68.00
CA SER A 6 0.70 -28.48 -66.82
C SER A 6 1.45 -27.66 -65.78
N LEU A 7 2.28 -26.71 -66.22
CA LEU A 7 3.04 -25.81 -65.33
C LEU A 7 2.13 -24.79 -64.64
N ASN A 8 1.19 -24.19 -65.37
CA ASN A 8 0.20 -23.29 -64.78
C ASN A 8 -0.70 -24.00 -63.77
N PHE A 9 -1.12 -25.24 -64.04
CA PHE A 9 -1.93 -26.02 -63.11
C PHE A 9 -1.18 -26.34 -61.80
N MET A 10 0.11 -26.71 -61.89
CA MET A 10 0.98 -26.93 -60.72
C MET A 10 1.17 -25.67 -59.87
N VAL A 11 1.34 -24.50 -60.50
CA VAL A 11 1.50 -23.22 -59.78
C VAL A 11 0.23 -22.85 -59.02
N VAL A 12 -0.95 -23.06 -59.62
CA VAL A 12 -2.24 -22.79 -58.95
C VAL A 12 -2.45 -23.70 -57.74
N ILE A 13 -2.10 -24.99 -57.86
CA ILE A 13 -2.18 -25.93 -56.74
C ILE A 13 -1.21 -25.54 -55.62
N ALA A 14 0.03 -25.19 -55.95
CA ALA A 14 1.02 -24.75 -54.96
C ALA A 14 0.57 -23.46 -54.25
N ALA A 15 0.01 -22.51 -54.98
CA ALA A 15 -0.53 -21.27 -54.43
C ALA A 15 -1.74 -21.53 -53.50
N ALA A 16 -2.63 -22.47 -53.85
CA ALA A 16 -3.75 -22.87 -53.01
C ALA A 16 -3.31 -23.57 -51.71
N ILE A 17 -2.28 -24.42 -51.78
CA ILE A 17 -1.70 -25.06 -50.58
C ILE A 17 -1.03 -24.02 -49.68
N ALA A 18 -0.28 -23.08 -50.25
CA ALA A 18 0.37 -22.01 -49.50
C ALA A 18 -0.65 -21.09 -48.78
N THR A 19 -1.76 -20.74 -49.43
CA THR A 19 -2.82 -19.93 -48.79
C THR A 19 -3.56 -20.68 -47.69
N ILE A 20 -3.83 -21.97 -47.84
CA ILE A 20 -4.43 -22.80 -46.78
C ILE A 20 -3.49 -22.91 -45.58
N LEU A 21 -2.19 -23.12 -45.80
CA LEU A 21 -1.18 -23.18 -44.73
C LEU A 21 -1.03 -21.83 -44.01
N ALA A 22 -1.03 -20.73 -44.76
CA ALA A 22 -0.99 -19.38 -44.18
C ALA A 22 -2.24 -19.08 -43.34
N ALA A 23 -3.43 -19.48 -43.81
CA ALA A 23 -4.68 -19.34 -43.06
C ALA A 23 -4.65 -20.18 -41.76
N LEU A 24 -4.18 -21.43 -41.82
CA LEU A 24 -4.00 -22.29 -40.64
C LEU A 24 -3.00 -21.71 -39.63
N ALA A 25 -1.90 -21.14 -40.11
CA ALA A 25 -0.93 -20.45 -39.26
C ALA A 25 -1.53 -19.19 -38.61
N ALA A 26 -2.30 -18.40 -39.36
CA ALA A 26 -3.01 -17.23 -38.84
C ALA A 26 -4.07 -17.62 -37.79
N PHE A 27 -4.84 -18.69 -38.00
CA PHE A 27 -5.80 -19.21 -37.01
C PHE A 27 -5.12 -19.72 -35.74
N ARG A 28 -3.99 -20.44 -35.88
CA ARG A 28 -3.19 -20.87 -34.72
C ARG A 28 -2.60 -19.68 -33.98
N SER A 29 -2.13 -18.67 -34.71
CA SER A 29 -1.61 -17.43 -34.14
C SER A 29 -2.71 -16.66 -33.39
N ALA A 30 -3.90 -16.49 -33.99
CA ALA A 30 -5.06 -15.87 -33.34
C ALA A 30 -5.47 -16.63 -32.07
N ARG A 31 -5.57 -17.97 -32.13
CA ARG A 31 -5.89 -18.79 -30.96
C ARG A 31 -4.81 -18.71 -29.87
N SER A 32 -3.53 -18.63 -30.26
CA SER A 32 -2.43 -18.45 -29.31
C SER A 32 -2.44 -17.06 -28.69
N ALA A 33 -2.82 -16.03 -29.45
CA ALA A 33 -2.97 -14.67 -28.98
C ALA A 33 -4.14 -14.55 -27.99
N ASP A 34 -5.27 -15.20 -28.27
CA ASP A 34 -6.41 -15.25 -27.35
C ASP A 34 -6.06 -15.94 -26.03
N LEU A 35 -5.37 -17.09 -26.09
CA LEU A 35 -4.90 -17.79 -24.89
C LEU A 35 -3.88 -16.95 -24.10
N ALA A 36 -2.95 -16.29 -24.79
CA ALA A 36 -1.98 -15.40 -24.16
C ALA A 36 -2.67 -14.19 -23.50
N LEU A 37 -3.70 -13.63 -24.14
CA LEU A 37 -4.47 -12.52 -23.62
C LEU A 37 -5.27 -12.93 -22.38
N GLN A 38 -5.90 -14.11 -22.39
CA GLN A 38 -6.58 -14.67 -21.21
C GLN A 38 -5.61 -14.90 -20.05
N ALA A 39 -4.43 -15.46 -20.32
CA ALA A 39 -3.40 -15.68 -19.31
C ALA A 39 -2.89 -14.36 -18.73
N LEU A 40 -2.69 -13.34 -19.57
CA LEU A 40 -2.24 -12.00 -19.14
C LEU A 40 -3.28 -11.30 -18.28
N ILE A 41 -4.56 -11.38 -18.64
CA ILE A 41 -5.66 -10.86 -17.83
C ILE A 41 -5.64 -11.55 -16.45
N GLU A 42 -5.59 -12.87 -16.41
CA GLU A 42 -5.58 -13.62 -15.15
C GLU A 42 -4.35 -13.29 -14.28
N GLU A 43 -3.19 -13.09 -14.89
CA GLU A 43 -1.96 -12.66 -14.20
C GLU A 43 -2.09 -11.25 -13.63
N GLN A 44 -2.68 -10.31 -14.37
CA GLN A 44 -2.97 -8.96 -13.88
C GLN A 44 -3.89 -9.01 -12.66
N PHE A 45 -4.94 -9.85 -12.68
CA PHE A 45 -5.82 -10.06 -11.53
C PHE A 45 -5.07 -10.58 -10.30
N ARG A 46 -4.21 -11.59 -10.48
CA ARG A 46 -3.42 -12.13 -9.37
C ARG A 46 -2.46 -11.09 -8.80
N THR A 47 -1.86 -10.28 -9.66
CA THR A 47 -0.95 -9.19 -9.26
C THR A 47 -1.71 -8.12 -8.47
N GLY A 48 -2.83 -7.64 -8.99
CA GLY A 48 -3.65 -6.63 -8.30
C GLY A 48 -4.12 -7.09 -6.91
N ARG A 49 -4.50 -8.36 -6.75
CA ARG A 49 -4.85 -8.93 -5.43
C ARG A 49 -3.66 -8.94 -4.46
N ARG A 50 -2.46 -9.27 -4.94
CA ARG A 50 -1.23 -9.22 -4.13
C ARG A 50 -0.88 -7.79 -3.71
N ASP A 51 -1.05 -6.83 -4.61
CA ASP A 51 -0.79 -5.42 -4.32
C ASP A 51 -1.76 -4.90 -3.25
N VAL A 52 -3.05 -5.21 -3.38
CA VAL A 52 -4.06 -4.91 -2.35
C VAL A 52 -3.69 -5.53 -1.01
N ALA A 53 -3.35 -6.83 -0.97
CA ALA A 53 -2.95 -7.49 0.28
C ALA A 53 -1.69 -6.85 0.91
N THR A 54 -0.75 -6.41 0.08
CA THR A 54 0.46 -5.71 0.51
C THR A 54 0.12 -4.34 1.10
N LEU A 55 -0.78 -3.58 0.46
CA LEU A 55 -1.24 -2.29 0.95
C LEU A 55 -2.02 -2.40 2.27
N VAL A 56 -2.88 -3.40 2.41
CA VAL A 56 -3.57 -3.72 3.67
C VAL A 56 -2.57 -3.98 4.78
N SER A 57 -1.54 -4.79 4.50
CA SER A 57 -0.47 -5.08 5.45
C SER A 57 0.32 -3.84 5.83
N ALA A 58 0.63 -2.97 4.85
CA ALA A 58 1.31 -1.69 5.08
C ALA A 58 0.48 -0.76 5.96
N CYS A 59 -0.84 -0.65 5.74
CA CYS A 59 -1.73 0.14 6.59
C CYS A 59 -1.74 -0.38 8.04
N SER A 60 -1.80 -1.71 8.22
CA SER A 60 -1.71 -2.35 9.53
C SER A 60 -0.38 -2.06 10.23
N TYR A 61 0.73 -2.11 9.49
CA TYR A 61 2.04 -1.77 9.99
C TYR A 61 2.11 -0.30 10.45
N GLU A 62 1.70 0.65 9.61
CA GLU A 62 1.74 2.08 9.95
C GLU A 62 0.82 2.41 11.14
N PHE A 63 -0.36 1.80 11.22
CA PHE A 63 -1.23 1.97 12.39
C PHE A 63 -0.55 1.50 13.69
N ASN A 64 0.15 0.37 13.67
CA ASN A 64 0.91 -0.09 14.82
C ASN A 64 2.09 0.83 15.16
N ARG A 65 2.78 1.36 14.14
CA ARG A 65 3.84 2.37 14.32
C ARG A 65 3.29 3.64 14.99
N ILE A 66 2.14 4.15 14.56
CA ILE A 66 1.45 5.30 15.18
C ILE A 66 1.17 5.03 16.66
N ARG A 67 0.63 3.84 17.00
CA ARG A 67 0.36 3.47 18.40
C ARG A 67 1.64 3.44 19.24
N PHE A 68 2.73 2.93 18.68
CA PHE A 68 4.02 2.91 19.35
C PHE A 68 4.56 4.34 19.57
N LEU A 69 4.57 5.17 18.53
CA LEU A 69 5.01 6.57 18.61
C LEU A 69 4.19 7.37 19.62
N ALA A 70 2.86 7.21 19.61
CA ALA A 70 1.98 7.85 20.57
C ALA A 70 2.29 7.42 22.02
N HIS A 71 2.58 6.14 22.26
CA HIS A 71 2.99 5.67 23.57
C HIS A 71 4.32 6.31 24.01
N THR A 72 5.32 6.31 23.13
CA THR A 72 6.63 6.93 23.37
C THR A 72 6.50 8.42 23.68
N LEU A 73 5.69 9.14 22.89
CA LEU A 73 5.46 10.57 23.07
C LEU A 73 4.81 10.89 24.43
N ASN A 74 3.84 10.08 24.87
CA ASN A 74 3.22 10.24 26.19
C ASN A 74 4.23 10.00 27.33
N VAL A 75 5.15 9.05 27.18
CA VAL A 75 6.23 8.82 28.16
C VAL A 75 7.16 10.03 28.23
N ILE A 76 7.56 10.59 27.07
CA ILE A 76 8.40 11.79 26.98
C ILE A 76 7.70 13.00 27.61
N ASP A 77 6.41 13.20 27.33
CA ASP A 77 5.62 14.29 27.90
C ASP A 77 5.54 14.23 29.42
N ARG A 78 5.28 13.04 29.95
CA ARG A 78 5.24 12.80 31.39
C ARG A 78 6.59 13.12 32.01
N ALA A 79 7.69 12.67 31.40
CA ALA A 79 9.04 12.97 31.88
C ALA A 79 9.33 14.49 31.85
N ASN A 80 9.02 15.16 30.75
CA ASN A 80 9.16 16.60 30.60
C ASN A 80 8.37 17.37 31.68
N ALA A 81 7.12 16.97 31.91
CA ALA A 81 6.28 17.61 32.90
C ALA A 81 6.77 17.37 34.34
N MET A 82 7.39 16.22 34.63
CA MET A 82 8.05 15.95 35.92
C MET A 82 9.25 16.88 36.15
N PHE A 83 10.15 17.02 35.16
CA PHE A 83 11.33 17.88 35.30
C PHE A 83 10.99 19.38 35.29
N ALA A 84 9.93 19.78 34.58
CA ALA A 84 9.48 21.17 34.54
C ALA A 84 8.55 21.56 35.72
N GLY A 85 8.21 20.62 36.62
CA GLY A 85 7.27 20.86 37.72
C GLY A 85 5.82 21.13 37.28
N GLY A 86 5.47 20.78 36.04
CA GLY A 86 4.17 21.07 35.40
C GLY A 86 3.27 19.84 35.23
N PHE A 87 3.56 18.73 35.91
CA PHE A 87 2.78 17.49 35.80
C PHE A 87 1.31 17.70 36.17
N GLY A 88 0.40 17.24 35.30
CA GLY A 88 -1.05 17.42 35.46
C GLY A 88 -1.60 18.81 35.09
N GLY A 89 -0.75 19.74 34.65
CA GLY A 89 -1.18 21.08 34.21
C GLY A 89 -1.94 21.09 32.88
N SER A 90 -2.60 22.22 32.58
CA SER A 90 -3.41 22.40 31.36
C SER A 90 -2.64 22.10 30.06
N ARG A 91 -1.36 22.50 29.98
CA ARG A 91 -0.51 22.23 28.81
C ARG A 91 -0.20 20.74 28.62
N HIS A 92 -0.02 20.00 29.71
CA HIS A 92 0.21 18.56 29.66
C HIS A 92 -1.03 17.81 29.17
N LYS A 93 -2.22 18.20 29.67
CA LYS A 93 -3.49 17.63 29.20
C LYS A 93 -3.77 17.91 27.72
N LEU A 94 -3.52 19.15 27.27
CA LEU A 94 -3.67 19.51 25.85
C LEU A 94 -2.74 18.68 24.94
N ALA A 95 -1.53 18.36 25.40
CA ALA A 95 -0.62 17.50 24.66
C ALA A 95 -1.13 16.05 24.59
N GLU A 96 -1.57 15.48 25.72
CA GLU A 96 -2.16 14.13 25.76
C GLU A 96 -3.42 14.03 24.88
N ASP A 97 -4.31 15.02 24.95
CA ASP A 97 -5.53 15.09 24.13
C ASP A 97 -5.21 15.16 22.63
N GLY A 98 -4.16 15.91 22.25
CA GLY A 98 -3.68 15.99 20.88
C GLY A 98 -3.19 14.64 20.34
N VAL A 99 -2.42 13.90 21.15
CA VAL A 99 -1.95 12.55 20.82
C VAL A 99 -3.12 11.58 20.71
N LEU A 100 -4.05 11.61 21.67
CA LEU A 100 -5.27 10.78 21.66
C LEU A 100 -6.11 11.03 20.42
N LYS A 101 -6.31 12.28 20.03
CA LYS A 101 -7.07 12.65 18.83
C LYS A 101 -6.44 12.04 17.57
N ARG A 102 -5.12 12.17 17.39
CA ARG A 102 -4.39 11.58 16.25
C ARG A 102 -4.50 10.05 16.21
N VAL A 103 -4.37 9.39 17.36
CA VAL A 103 -4.56 7.93 17.47
C VAL A 103 -6.01 7.53 17.13
N SER A 104 -7.00 8.31 17.55
CA SER A 104 -8.40 8.09 17.18
C SER A 104 -8.61 8.20 15.67
N THR A 105 -8.10 9.26 15.04
CA THR A 105 -8.17 9.44 13.59
C THR A 105 -7.47 8.30 12.85
N ALA A 106 -6.29 7.88 13.29
CA ALA A 106 -5.60 6.72 12.71
C ALA A 106 -6.40 5.42 12.87
N LYS A 107 -7.11 5.25 14.00
CA LYS A 107 -7.99 4.10 14.25
C LYS A 107 -9.20 4.10 13.32
N GLU A 108 -9.83 5.25 13.10
CA GLU A 108 -10.94 5.39 12.14
C GLU A 108 -10.50 5.03 10.72
N ILE A 109 -9.32 5.50 10.30
CA ILE A 109 -8.73 5.12 9.02
C ILE A 109 -8.48 3.61 8.96
N PHE A 110 -7.91 3.03 10.01
CA PHE A 110 -7.61 1.60 10.06
C PHE A 110 -8.86 0.72 10.09
N GLN A 111 -9.96 1.17 10.70
CA GLN A 111 -11.24 0.44 10.69
C GLN A 111 -11.81 0.27 9.28
N ALA A 112 -11.53 1.19 8.36
CA ALA A 112 -11.89 1.01 6.95
C ALA A 112 -11.06 -0.07 6.24
N VAL A 113 -9.88 -0.40 6.78
CA VAL A 113 -8.94 -1.38 6.22
C VAL A 113 -9.07 -2.76 6.89
N SER A 114 -9.50 -2.81 8.16
CA SER A 114 -9.54 -4.05 8.96
C SER A 114 -10.33 -5.20 8.33
N PRO A 115 -11.45 -5.00 7.61
CA PRO A 115 -12.19 -6.12 7.01
C PRO A 115 -11.35 -6.93 6.01
N PHE A 116 -10.47 -6.26 5.27
CA PHE A 116 -9.60 -6.90 4.27
C PHE A 116 -8.39 -7.61 4.90
N ARG A 117 -8.00 -7.18 6.10
CA ARG A 117 -6.96 -7.84 6.90
C ARG A 117 -7.50 -9.09 7.57
N ASP A 118 -8.66 -8.97 8.21
CA ASP A 118 -9.22 -10.01 9.07
C ASP A 118 -9.86 -11.14 8.24
N ASN A 119 -10.30 -10.84 7.02
CA ASN A 119 -10.80 -11.82 6.08
C ASN A 119 -10.14 -11.68 4.68
N PRO A 120 -8.96 -12.30 4.48
CA PRO A 120 -8.24 -12.23 3.20
C PRO A 120 -9.02 -12.83 2.02
N ASN A 121 -10.00 -13.70 2.29
CA ASN A 121 -10.82 -14.30 1.23
C ASN A 121 -11.68 -13.27 0.51
N VAL A 122 -12.04 -12.16 1.18
CA VAL A 122 -12.78 -11.05 0.55
C VAL A 122 -12.01 -10.49 -0.64
N ILE A 123 -10.68 -10.43 -0.58
CA ILE A 123 -9.83 -9.93 -1.68
C ILE A 123 -9.88 -10.89 -2.89
N ASN A 124 -10.02 -12.20 -2.64
CA ASN A 124 -10.06 -13.22 -3.69
C ASN A 124 -11.39 -13.25 -4.46
N GLU A 125 -12.45 -12.67 -3.90
CA GLU A 125 -13.78 -12.62 -4.50
C GLU A 125 -14.01 -11.33 -5.32
N LEU A 126 -13.10 -10.36 -5.26
CA LEU A 126 -13.24 -9.08 -5.97
C LEU A 126 -13.07 -9.21 -7.49
N VAL A 127 -13.84 -8.39 -8.20
CA VAL A 127 -13.75 -8.13 -9.65
C VAL A 127 -12.70 -7.03 -9.92
N GLN A 128 -12.21 -6.90 -11.15
CA GLN A 128 -11.04 -6.06 -11.49
C GLN A 128 -11.24 -4.61 -11.09
N TRP A 129 -12.41 -4.07 -11.44
CA TRP A 129 -12.74 -2.69 -11.15
C TRP A 129 -12.78 -2.40 -9.65
N ASP A 130 -13.20 -3.37 -8.85
CA ASP A 130 -13.20 -3.26 -7.39
C ASP A 130 -11.78 -3.34 -6.82
N ILE A 131 -10.88 -4.14 -7.42
CA ILE A 131 -9.46 -4.21 -7.05
C ILE A 131 -8.79 -2.86 -7.28
N ASP A 132 -8.93 -2.27 -8.46
CA ASP A 132 -8.30 -0.99 -8.79
C ASP A 132 -8.80 0.14 -7.87
N ARG A 133 -10.11 0.19 -7.65
CA ARG A 133 -10.73 1.18 -6.74
C ARG A 133 -10.26 1.00 -5.30
N LEU A 134 -10.16 -0.25 -4.84
CA LEU A 134 -9.67 -0.57 -3.51
C LEU A 134 -8.19 -0.20 -3.38
N GLN A 135 -7.36 -0.47 -4.39
CA GLN A 135 -5.95 -0.12 -4.41
C GLN A 135 -5.75 1.39 -4.29
N VAL A 136 -6.50 2.21 -5.03
CA VAL A 136 -6.46 3.67 -4.91
C VAL A 136 -6.86 4.11 -3.50
N THR A 137 -7.96 3.56 -2.99
CA THR A 137 -8.47 3.88 -1.65
C THR A 137 -7.43 3.56 -0.57
N LEU A 138 -6.85 2.36 -0.60
CA LEU A 138 -5.84 1.92 0.35
C LEU A 138 -4.55 2.75 0.25
N THR A 139 -4.17 3.18 -0.95
CA THR A 139 -3.01 4.05 -1.16
C THR A 139 -3.23 5.41 -0.48
N ILE A 140 -4.42 6.00 -0.64
CA ILE A 140 -4.78 7.25 0.03
C ILE A 140 -4.76 7.06 1.56
N ARG A 141 -5.38 5.98 2.07
CA ARG A 141 -5.38 5.69 3.51
C ARG A 141 -4.00 5.46 4.08
N LEU A 142 -3.13 4.77 3.35
CA LEU A 142 -1.73 4.59 3.73
C LEU A 142 -1.00 5.93 3.80
N SER A 143 -1.25 6.82 2.84
CA SER A 143 -0.71 8.17 2.86
C SER A 143 -1.19 8.96 4.10
N ASP A 144 -2.49 8.92 4.39
CA ASP A 144 -3.06 9.58 5.57
C ASP A 144 -2.41 9.07 6.88
N LEU A 145 -2.21 7.75 7.01
CA LEU A 145 -1.54 7.15 8.16
C LEU A 145 -0.07 7.61 8.27
N ARG A 146 0.66 7.65 7.15
CA ARG A 146 2.06 8.10 7.13
C ARG A 146 2.20 9.55 7.58
N VAL A 147 1.29 10.43 7.16
CA VAL A 147 1.27 11.83 7.61
C VAL A 147 1.13 11.90 9.13
N ILE A 148 0.21 11.14 9.72
CA ILE A 148 0.03 11.09 11.18
C ILE A 148 1.29 10.54 11.87
N ALA A 149 1.89 9.49 11.33
CA ALA A 149 3.11 8.91 11.88
C ALA A 149 4.28 9.91 11.87
N ASP A 150 4.47 10.63 10.76
CA ASP A 150 5.53 11.62 10.61
C ASP A 150 5.30 12.84 11.52
N GLU A 151 4.06 13.26 11.74
CA GLU A 151 3.74 14.29 12.73
C GLU A 151 4.12 13.85 14.15
N LEU A 152 3.76 12.61 14.54
CA LEU A 152 4.09 12.09 15.87
C LEU A 152 5.60 11.91 16.07
N ASP A 153 6.33 11.52 15.02
CA ASP A 153 7.78 11.33 15.04
C ASP A 153 8.55 12.66 15.13
N ARG A 154 8.03 13.71 14.47
CA ARG A 154 8.54 15.08 14.64
C ARG A 154 8.30 15.59 16.05
N ASP A 155 7.09 15.38 16.58
CA ASP A 155 6.73 15.80 17.93
C ASP A 155 7.57 15.07 18.99
N SER A 156 7.81 13.76 18.83
CA SER A 156 8.67 12.98 19.74
C SER A 156 10.10 13.49 19.73
N SER A 157 10.70 13.66 18.55
CA SER A 157 12.07 14.17 18.40
C SER A 157 12.22 15.56 19.02
N SER A 158 11.26 16.45 18.78
CA SER A 158 11.28 17.80 19.36
C SER A 158 11.18 17.78 20.89
N ARG A 159 10.34 16.92 21.47
CA ARG A 159 10.13 16.85 22.92
C ARG A 159 11.24 16.10 23.65
N GLU A 160 11.88 15.15 22.99
CA GLU A 160 13.08 14.49 23.50
C GLU A 160 14.24 15.47 23.63
N ALA A 161 14.44 16.35 22.64
CA ALA A 161 15.43 17.43 22.73
C ALA A 161 15.15 18.39 23.90
N GLN A 162 13.89 18.74 24.15
CA GLN A 162 13.49 19.54 25.31
C GLN A 162 13.78 18.81 26.63
N LEU A 163 13.51 17.51 26.70
CA LEU A 163 13.76 16.69 27.87
C LEU A 163 15.25 16.65 28.23
N LEU A 164 16.10 16.45 27.24
CA LEU A 164 17.55 16.49 27.41
C LEU A 164 18.00 17.83 27.98
N GLN A 165 17.50 18.95 27.42
CA GLN A 165 17.83 20.29 27.91
C GLN A 165 17.35 20.52 29.36
N HIS A 166 16.14 20.08 29.70
CA HIS A 166 15.63 20.19 31.07
C HIS A 166 16.45 19.36 32.05
N ARG A 167 16.83 18.13 31.66
CA ARG A 167 17.65 17.24 32.46
C ARG A 167 19.05 17.83 32.71
N GLU A 168 19.70 18.34 31.67
CA GLU A 168 21.01 19.00 31.80
C GLU A 168 20.96 20.19 32.76
N ARG A 169 19.94 21.05 32.65
CA ARG A 169 19.75 22.18 33.56
C ARG A 169 19.51 21.73 35.00
N ALA A 170 18.74 20.67 35.22
CA ALA A 170 18.49 20.15 36.56
C ALA A 170 19.79 19.61 37.21
N ILE A 171 20.63 18.91 36.44
CA ILE A 171 21.90 18.37 36.91
C ILE A 171 22.92 19.49 37.18
N MET A 172 23.07 20.44 36.26
CA MET A 172 24.05 21.54 36.36
C MET A 172 23.62 22.64 37.33
N GLY A 173 22.31 22.89 37.46
CA GLY A 173 21.74 23.91 38.34
C GLY A 173 21.55 23.46 39.80
N GLY A 174 21.48 22.14 40.05
CA GLY A 174 21.43 21.57 41.40
C GLY A 174 22.79 21.42 42.09
N ALA A 175 23.89 21.77 41.41
CA ALA A 175 25.26 21.71 41.93
C ALA A 175 25.71 23.01 42.64
N LYS A 176 24.79 23.70 43.32
CA LYS A 176 25.08 24.88 44.15
C LYS A 176 24.71 24.63 45.61
#